data_AF-A0A7J3QAM2-F1
#
_entry.id   AF-A0A7J3QAM2-F1
#
_cell.length_a   1.000
_cell.length_b   1.000
_cell.length_c   1.000
_cell.angle_alpha   90.00
_cell.angle_beta   90.00
_cell.angle_gamma   90.00
#
_symmetry.space_group_name_H-M   'P 1'
#
loop_
_entity.id
_entity.type
_entity.pdbx_description
1 polymer ?
#
loop_
_entity_poly.entity_id
_entity_poly.type
_entity_poly.pdbx_seq_one_letter_code
_entity_poly.pdbx_strand_id
1 'polypeptide(L)'
;MSESTLYDWAYRTGLRLMEKLKVMYGAERAGKRMETLILNLRSELLPDKFRRELINTIIEFNPEEVSFPREVKEERPWKTDEFYRYSSAVLSGFYDAMSSWKSRETETKKPEAVEGGKNA
;
A
#
# COMPACT_ATOMS: atom_id res chain seq x y z
N MET A 1 8.40 -17.53 -9.97
CA MET A 1 8.20 -16.09 -10.17
C MET A 1 9.16 -15.35 -9.25
N SER A 2 9.74 -14.23 -9.69
CA SER A 2 10.78 -13.50 -8.94
C SER A 2 10.17 -12.52 -7.93
N GLU A 3 10.89 -12.19 -6.87
CA GLU A 3 10.51 -11.20 -5.84
C GLU A 3 9.92 -9.89 -6.39
N SER A 4 10.42 -9.43 -7.56
CA SER A 4 9.90 -8.28 -8.31
C SER A 4 8.38 -8.33 -8.47
N THR A 5 7.80 -9.50 -8.77
CA THR A 5 6.37 -9.60 -9.09
C THR A 5 5.47 -9.37 -7.88
N LEU A 6 5.92 -9.74 -6.67
CA LEU A 6 5.15 -9.55 -5.44
C LEU A 6 5.24 -8.11 -4.93
N TYR A 7 6.43 -7.50 -5.03
CA TYR A 7 6.60 -6.07 -4.77
C TYR A 7 5.72 -5.23 -5.71
N ASP A 8 5.79 -5.49 -7.03
CA ASP A 8 5.01 -4.74 -8.03
C ASP A 8 3.50 -4.86 -7.79
N TRP A 9 3.05 -6.07 -7.43
CA TRP A 9 1.67 -6.31 -7.04
C TRP A 9 1.29 -5.52 -5.78
N ALA A 10 2.13 -5.54 -4.74
CA ALA A 10 1.87 -4.83 -3.50
C ALA A 10 1.84 -3.32 -3.74
N TYR A 11 2.76 -2.77 -4.53
CA TYR A 11 2.77 -1.36 -4.90
C TYR A 11 1.47 -0.94 -5.60
N ARG A 12 1.06 -1.67 -6.64
CA ARG A 12 -0.20 -1.38 -7.37
C ARG A 12 -1.41 -1.49 -6.45
N THR A 13 -1.47 -2.54 -5.63
CA THR A 13 -2.54 -2.74 -4.65
C THR A 13 -2.57 -1.60 -3.62
N GLY A 14 -1.41 -1.17 -3.14
CA GLY A 14 -1.25 -0.06 -2.22
C GLY A 14 -1.79 1.26 -2.80
N LEU A 15 -1.55 1.54 -4.08
CA LEU A 15 -2.11 2.73 -4.74
C LEU A 15 -3.65 2.68 -4.76
N ARG A 16 -4.23 1.54 -5.10
CA ARG A 16 -5.69 1.36 -5.10
C ARG A 16 -6.29 1.47 -3.69
N LEU A 17 -5.61 0.92 -2.68
CA LEU A 17 -5.99 1.09 -1.28
C LEU A 17 -5.99 2.57 -0.89
N MET A 18 -4.96 3.33 -1.28
CA MET A 18 -4.91 4.77 -1.02
C MET A 18 -6.07 5.53 -1.67
N GLU A 19 -6.45 5.19 -2.91
CA GLU A 19 -7.63 5.75 -3.59
C GLU A 19 -8.92 5.47 -2.80
N LYS A 20 -9.13 4.22 -2.35
CA LYS A 20 -10.32 3.86 -1.56
C LYS A 20 -10.31 4.55 -0.19
N LEU A 21 -9.19 4.53 0.53
CA LEU A 21 -9.04 5.20 1.82
C LEU A 21 -9.28 6.71 1.71
N LYS A 22 -8.83 7.35 0.61
CA LYS A 22 -9.10 8.76 0.33
C LYS A 22 -10.59 9.03 0.20
N VAL A 23 -11.31 8.21 -0.56
CA VAL A 23 -12.77 8.36 -0.74
C VAL A 23 -13.50 8.21 0.58
N MET A 24 -13.12 7.24 1.42
CA MET A 24 -13.82 6.96 2.68
C MET A 24 -13.50 7.95 3.80
N TYR A 25 -12.25 8.40 3.90
CA TYR A 25 -11.77 9.12 5.09
C TYR A 25 -11.17 10.50 4.80
N GLY A 26 -11.00 10.87 3.54
CA GLY A 26 -10.28 12.08 3.12
C GLY A 26 -8.76 11.90 3.13
N ALA A 27 -8.06 12.77 2.40
CA ALA A 27 -6.65 12.56 2.06
C ALA A 27 -5.70 12.48 3.27
N GLU A 28 -5.89 13.35 4.28
CA GLU A 28 -5.04 13.35 5.47
C GLU A 28 -5.18 12.05 6.28
N ARG A 29 -6.42 11.59 6.48
CA ARG A 29 -6.71 10.38 7.25
C ARG A 29 -6.34 9.12 6.48
N ALA A 30 -6.45 9.12 5.15
CA ALA A 30 -6.04 8.01 4.31
C ALA A 30 -4.56 7.64 4.52
N GLY A 31 -3.67 8.64 4.53
CA GLY A 31 -2.25 8.42 4.78
C GLY A 31 -1.97 7.81 6.16
N LYS A 32 -2.66 8.27 7.20
CA LYS A 32 -2.53 7.73 8.57
C LYS A 32 -3.05 6.29 8.65
N ARG A 33 -4.16 5.98 7.98
CA ARG A 33 -4.74 4.63 7.96
C ARG A 33 -3.82 3.62 7.29
N MET A 34 -3.25 3.98 6.14
CA MET A 34 -2.29 3.11 5.44
C MET A 34 -1.02 2.89 6.25
N GLU A 35 -0.54 3.92 6.95
CA GLU A 35 0.61 3.80 7.85
C GLU A 35 0.33 2.83 9.01
N THR A 36 -0.84 2.94 9.65
CA THR A 36 -1.27 1.99 10.69
C THR A 36 -1.34 0.55 10.16
N LEU A 37 -1.91 0.35 8.97
CA LEU A 37 -1.98 -0.95 8.31
C LEU A 37 -0.59 -1.56 8.11
N ILE A 38 0.36 -0.79 7.56
CA ILE A 38 1.75 -1.24 7.36
C ILE A 38 2.42 -1.60 8.69
N LEU A 39 2.23 -0.79 9.73
CA LEU A 39 2.79 -1.06 11.05
C LEU A 39 2.21 -2.33 11.68
N ASN A 40 0.89 -2.54 11.54
CA ASN A 40 0.23 -3.75 12.02
C ASN A 40 0.78 -5.00 11.31
N LEU A 41 0.87 -4.97 9.97
CA LEU A 41 1.47 -6.06 9.20
C LEU A 41 2.93 -6.31 9.60
N ARG A 42 3.74 -5.26 9.74
CA ARG A 42 5.16 -5.38 10.15
C ARG A 42 5.32 -6.01 11.54
N SER A 43 4.36 -5.79 12.43
CA SER A 43 4.40 -6.35 13.79
C SER A 43 4.09 -7.85 13.84
N GLU A 44 3.56 -8.42 12.76
CA GLU A 44 3.17 -9.81 12.72
C GLU A 44 4.34 -10.72 12.33
N LEU A 45 4.76 -11.58 13.25
CA LEU A 45 5.92 -12.46 13.11
C LEU A 45 5.54 -13.88 12.67
N LEU A 46 4.25 -14.23 12.71
CA LEU A 46 3.76 -15.54 12.29
C LEU A 46 3.27 -15.45 10.83
N PRO A 47 3.82 -16.27 9.92
CA PRO A 47 3.49 -16.19 8.49
C PRO A 47 1.99 -16.26 8.20
N ASP A 48 1.28 -17.18 8.85
CA ASP A 48 -0.15 -17.38 8.62
C ASP A 48 -0.99 -16.21 9.10
N LYS A 49 -0.60 -15.58 10.23
CA LYS A 49 -1.28 -14.40 10.74
C LYS A 49 -1.02 -13.19 9.83
N PHE A 50 0.22 -13.01 9.35
CA PHE A 50 0.57 -11.93 8.42
C PHE A 50 -0.26 -12.06 7.15
N ARG A 51 -0.28 -13.27 6.57
CA ARG A 51 -1.05 -13.55 5.35
C ARG A 51 -2.53 -13.29 5.55
N ARG A 52 -3.10 -13.77 6.66
CA ARG A 52 -4.52 -13.54 6.97
C ARG A 52 -4.84 -12.06 7.11
N GLU A 53 -4.01 -11.30 7.83
CA GLU A 53 -4.21 -9.86 8.02
C GLU A 53 -4.12 -9.10 6.69
N LEU A 54 -3.16 -9.45 5.84
CA LEU A 54 -3.01 -8.90 4.49
C LEU A 54 -4.27 -9.15 3.64
N ILE A 55 -4.77 -10.39 3.63
CA ILE A 55 -5.96 -10.77 2.87
C ILE A 55 -7.20 -10.03 3.42
N ASN A 56 -7.40 -10.05 4.73
CA ASN A 56 -8.52 -9.40 5.39
C ASN A 56 -8.55 -7.90 5.06
N THR A 57 -7.41 -7.24 5.15
CA THR A 57 -7.25 -5.83 4.81
C THR A 57 -7.68 -5.54 3.37
N ILE A 58 -7.21 -6.35 2.42
CA ILE A 58 -7.53 -6.16 1.00
C ILE A 58 -9.02 -6.42 0.74
N ILE A 59 -9.60 -7.43 1.38
CA ILE A 59 -11.04 -7.73 1.26
C ILE A 59 -11.88 -6.60 1.87
N GLU A 60 -11.51 -6.11 3.06
CA GLU A 60 -12.23 -5.06 3.79
C GLU A 60 -12.38 -3.80 2.94
N PHE A 61 -11.28 -3.34 2.32
CA PHE A 61 -11.29 -2.13 1.51
C PHE A 61 -11.69 -2.35 0.06
N ASN A 62 -11.76 -3.62 -0.37
CA ASN A 62 -12.15 -4.08 -1.70
C ASN A 62 -11.66 -3.14 -2.82
N PRO A 63 -10.33 -2.94 -2.96
CA PRO A 63 -9.80 -2.15 -4.05
C PRO A 63 -10.16 -2.83 -5.38
N GLU A 64 -10.65 -2.04 -6.33
CA GLU A 64 -11.01 -2.53 -7.65
C GLU A 64 -9.78 -3.17 -8.33
N GLU A 65 -10.02 -4.26 -9.07
CA GLU A 65 -9.04 -4.91 -9.94
C GLU A 65 -7.83 -5.56 -9.23
N VAL A 66 -7.92 -5.83 -7.93
CA VAL A 66 -6.85 -6.53 -7.21
C VAL A 66 -7.12 -8.04 -7.21
N SER A 67 -6.36 -8.77 -8.02
CA SER A 67 -6.28 -10.23 -7.90
C SER A 67 -5.11 -10.60 -6.99
N PHE A 68 -5.33 -11.50 -6.03
CA PHE A 68 -4.23 -11.96 -5.19
C PHE A 68 -3.26 -12.85 -6.01
N PRO A 69 -1.94 -12.67 -5.85
CA PRO A 69 -0.95 -13.54 -6.45
C PRO A 69 -0.99 -14.92 -5.80
N ARG A 70 -0.44 -15.91 -6.49
CA ARG A 70 -0.47 -17.32 -6.06
C ARG A 70 0.12 -17.49 -4.65
N GLU A 71 1.22 -16.81 -4.39
CA GLU A 71 1.95 -16.82 -3.11
C GLU A 71 1.07 -16.36 -1.94
N VAL A 72 0.13 -15.44 -2.18
CA VAL A 72 -0.82 -14.95 -1.17
C VAL A 72 -2.08 -15.83 -1.10
N LYS A 73 -2.52 -16.41 -2.22
CA LYS A 73 -3.72 -17.25 -2.30
C LYS A 73 -3.52 -18.68 -1.79
N GLU A 74 -2.33 -19.24 -1.95
CA GLU A 74 -2.10 -20.65 -1.65
C GLU A 74 -2.28 -20.93 -0.16
N GLU A 75 -3.02 -22.00 0.15
CA GLU A 75 -3.22 -22.44 1.53
C GLU A 75 -1.95 -23.02 2.16
N ARG A 76 -0.92 -23.31 1.35
CA ARG A 76 0.36 -23.81 1.83
C ARG A 76 1.00 -22.80 2.81
N PRO A 77 1.49 -23.26 3.97
CA PRO A 77 2.30 -22.42 4.84
C PRO A 77 3.55 -21.91 4.12
N TRP A 78 3.91 -20.65 4.36
CA TRP A 78 5.19 -20.12 3.95
C TRP A 78 6.29 -20.65 4.87
N LYS A 79 7.41 -21.05 4.26
CA LYS A 79 8.64 -21.32 5.01
C LYS A 79 9.17 -20.01 5.60
N THR A 80 10.06 -20.10 6.59
CA THR A 80 10.63 -18.93 7.26
C THR A 80 11.32 -17.96 6.30
N ASP A 81 12.11 -18.47 5.36
CA ASP A 81 12.80 -17.68 4.33
C ASP A 81 11.82 -17.02 3.34
N GLU A 82 10.82 -17.77 2.90
CA GLU A 82 9.71 -17.27 2.07
C GLU A 82 8.95 -16.16 2.79
N PHE A 83 8.66 -16.33 4.08
CA PHE A 83 7.97 -15.32 4.88
C PHE A 83 8.75 -14.01 4.94
N TYR A 84 10.04 -14.04 5.29
CA TYR A 84 10.84 -12.81 5.35
C TYR A 84 10.94 -12.12 4.00
N ARG A 85 11.11 -12.88 2.92
CA ARG A 85 11.13 -12.36 1.54
C ARG A 85 9.80 -11.73 1.14
N TYR A 86 8.70 -12.45 1.30
CA TYR A 86 7.38 -12.02 0.87
C TYR A 86 6.84 -10.87 1.71
N SER A 87 7.00 -10.93 3.03
CA SER A 87 6.62 -9.84 3.93
C SER A 87 7.38 -8.56 3.61
N SER A 88 8.70 -8.65 3.36
CA SER A 88 9.51 -7.49 2.97
C SER A 88 9.01 -6.89 1.65
N ALA A 89 8.78 -7.71 0.62
CA ALA A 89 8.29 -7.24 -0.67
C ALA A 89 6.92 -6.55 -0.55
N VAL A 90 5.99 -7.12 0.23
CA VAL A 90 4.66 -6.54 0.47
C VAL A 90 4.77 -5.21 1.24
N LEU A 91 5.53 -5.19 2.34
CA LEU A 91 5.69 -4.00 3.17
C LEU A 91 6.35 -2.86 2.40
N SER A 92 7.41 -3.15 1.63
CA SER A 92 8.06 -2.16 0.77
C SER A 92 7.11 -1.64 -0.31
N GLY A 93 6.39 -2.52 -1.02
CA GLY A 93 5.44 -2.09 -2.05
C GLY A 93 4.34 -1.18 -1.48
N PHE A 94 3.76 -1.55 -0.33
CA PHE A 94 2.76 -0.72 0.34
C PHE A 94 3.31 0.63 0.83
N TYR A 95 4.51 0.62 1.40
CA TYR A 95 5.16 1.84 1.85
C TYR A 95 5.45 2.80 0.69
N ASP A 96 6.03 2.29 -0.41
CA ASP A 96 6.37 3.10 -1.57
C ASP A 96 5.12 3.62 -2.29
N ALA A 97 4.05 2.83 -2.33
CA ALA A 97 2.76 3.27 -2.85
C ALA A 97 2.18 4.42 -2.01
N MET A 98 2.18 4.29 -0.69
CA MET A 98 1.74 5.35 0.22
C MET A 98 2.58 6.61 0.06
N SER A 99 3.91 6.46 0.01
CA SER A 99 4.85 7.58 -0.16
C SER A 99 4.63 8.30 -1.49
N SER A 100 4.57 7.56 -2.59
CA SER A 100 4.29 8.10 -3.92
C SER A 100 2.93 8.80 -3.99
N TRP A 101 1.91 8.24 -3.35
CA TRP A 101 0.58 8.86 -3.32
C TRP A 101 0.59 10.17 -2.52
N LYS A 102 1.26 10.19 -1.35
CA LYS A 102 1.38 11.39 -0.50
C LYS A 102 2.05 12.53 -1.28
N SER A 103 3.14 12.24 -2.00
CA SER A 103 3.84 13.24 -2.83
C SER A 103 2.93 13.88 -3.89
N ARG A 104 2.14 13.07 -4.61
CA ARG A 104 1.20 13.56 -5.64
C ARG A 104 0.10 14.45 -5.05
N GLU A 105 -0.39 14.13 -3.85
CA GLU A 105 -1.39 14.94 -3.14
C GLU A 105 -0.81 16.26 -2.61
N THR A 106 0.47 16.30 -2.27
CA THR A 106 1.15 17.54 -1.89
C THR A 106 1.38 18.45 -3.10
N GLU A 107 1.72 17.89 -4.26
CA GLU A 107 1.88 18.63 -5.51
C GLU A 107 0.56 19.26 -6.00
N THR A 108 -0.56 18.52 -5.92
CA THR A 108 -1.89 19.04 -6.30
C THR A 108 -2.43 20.13 -5.36
N LYS A 109 -1.86 20.28 -4.16
CA LYS A 109 -2.23 21.33 -3.19
C LYS A 109 -1.43 22.62 -3.32
N LYS A 110 -0.39 22.68 -4.16
CA LYS A 110 0.27 23.95 -4.48
C LYS A 110 -0.62 24.70 -5.47
N PRO A 111 -1.22 25.85 -5.10
CA PRO A 111 -1.77 26.75 -6.11
C PRO A 111 -0.60 27.20 -6.98
N GLU A 112 -0.80 27.24 -8.29
CA GLU A 112 0.03 28.06 -9.17
C GLU A 112 0.11 29.45 -8.54
N ALA A 113 1.28 29.81 -8.03
CA ALA A 113 1.55 31.16 -7.62
C ALA A 113 1.39 32.00 -8.90
N VAL A 114 0.30 32.76 -8.94
CA VAL A 114 0.00 33.73 -9.98
C VAL A 114 1.24 34.63 -10.12
N GLU A 115 2.05 34.41 -11.16
CA GLU A 115 3.01 35.40 -11.66
C GLU A 115 2.21 36.52 -12.35
N GLY A 116 1.54 37.31 -11.53
CA GLY A 116 0.89 38.55 -11.92
C GLY A 116 1.42 39.66 -11.04
N GLY A 117 2.43 40.38 -11.54
CA GLY A 117 2.90 41.60 -10.88
C GLY A 117 4.39 41.87 -11.04
N LYS A 118 4.87 42.08 -12.28
CA LYS A 118 5.99 43.01 -12.47
C LYS A 118 5.43 44.36 -12.89
N ASN A 119 5.71 45.31 -12.01
CA ASN A 119 5.32 46.71 -11.98
C ASN A 119 5.81 47.53 -13.19
N ALA A 120 5.20 48.73 -13.24
CA ALA A 120 5.65 49.99 -13.84
C ALA A 120 5.18 50.26 -15.27
#